data_AF-A0A7X3WZ28-F1
#
_entry.id   AF-A0A7X3WZ28-F1
#
_cell.length_a   1.000
_cell.length_b   1.000
_cell.length_c   1.000
_cell.angle_alpha   90.00
_cell.angle_beta   90.00
_cell.angle_gamma   90.00
#
_symmetry.space_group_name_H-M   'P 1'
#
loop_
_entity.id
_entity.type
_entity.pdbx_description
1 polymer ?
#
loop_
_entity_poly.entity_id
_entity_poly.type
_entity_poly.pdbx_seq_one_letter_code
_entity_poly.pdbx_strand_id
1 'polypeptide(L)'
;MQPRGGAVQMYGYGPAMGARSTSRLPRLSNTWRDVTAESSTWGCMEEIRTGPGRLFIVATPIGNLADLSARVRETLAGADHILAEDTRRARTLLSHIGVGTRPMSLHAHNEAGRISRVRRWLAAGDSVALVSDAGTPLLSDPGERLVHAAIEDGHDIVPVPGPSAILAALVASGLPCVPFTFMGFLPRKAGKRARALERIIDATETTVLFESPSRLTGLLDDLAARMGADGREDSGSGVGGRQPPGTDAVGAGRRIAVCRELTKVHEEVFRGTAAEGARHYREHPPRGEVTVVVEGGAGGTGSADADTIDALAREALDADLAPTAAAREVARRSGVTRGAAYEAVMRVRGGA
;
A
#
# COMPACT_ATOMS: atom_id res chain seq x y z
N MET A 1 -15.07 -10.93 44.98
CA MET A 1 -14.62 -11.78 43.84
C MET A 1 -14.83 -10.97 42.57
N GLN A 2 -13.82 -10.22 42.15
CA GLN A 2 -13.84 -9.33 40.97
C GLN A 2 -13.09 -10.02 39.81
N PRO A 3 -13.57 -9.95 38.56
CA PRO A 3 -12.73 -10.29 37.42
C PRO A 3 -11.88 -9.09 37.01
N ARG A 4 -10.61 -9.36 36.73
CA ARG A 4 -9.59 -8.41 36.26
C ARG A 4 -9.78 -8.15 34.76
N GLY A 5 -10.07 -6.91 34.38
CA GLY A 5 -9.95 -6.44 33.00
C GLY A 5 -8.56 -5.83 32.79
N GLY A 6 -7.76 -6.43 31.92
CA GLY A 6 -6.44 -5.92 31.52
C GLY A 6 -6.57 -4.67 30.66
N ALA A 7 -5.83 -3.63 31.03
CA ALA A 7 -5.71 -2.39 30.27
C ALA A 7 -4.80 -2.60 29.06
N VAL A 8 -5.26 -2.17 27.88
CA VAL A 8 -4.41 -1.98 26.69
C VAL A 8 -3.62 -0.69 26.90
N GLN A 9 -2.30 -0.82 26.91
CA GLN A 9 -1.37 0.27 27.18
C GLN A 9 -1.15 1.08 25.89
N MET A 10 -1.82 2.23 25.78
CA MET A 10 -1.54 3.24 24.76
C MET A 10 -0.30 4.04 25.17
N TYR A 11 0.65 4.21 24.24
CA TYR A 11 1.86 5.02 24.44
C TYR A 11 1.49 6.48 24.76
N GLY A 12 1.95 6.96 25.92
CA GLY A 12 1.65 8.27 26.46
C GLY A 12 2.65 9.36 26.05
N TYR A 13 2.12 10.56 25.80
CA TYR A 13 2.80 11.83 26.04
C TYR A 13 2.22 12.43 27.34
N GLY A 14 3.11 12.93 28.22
CA GLY A 14 2.81 13.38 29.59
C GLY A 14 1.97 14.67 29.71
N PRO A 15 1.50 15.00 30.93
CA PRO A 15 0.38 15.93 31.15
C PRO A 15 0.83 17.37 31.42
N ALA A 16 -0.03 18.33 31.06
CA ALA A 16 -0.04 19.67 31.64
C ALA A 16 -1.32 19.87 32.48
N MET A 17 -1.15 20.46 33.66
CA MET A 17 -2.14 20.61 34.72
C MET A 17 -3.28 21.61 34.42
N GLY A 18 -4.48 21.26 34.91
CA GLY A 18 -5.25 22.14 35.82
C GLY A 18 -6.45 22.91 35.26
N ALA A 19 -7.67 22.40 35.50
CA ALA A 19 -8.81 23.18 36.03
C ALA A 19 -9.94 22.23 36.44
N ARG A 20 -10.42 22.35 37.69
CA ARG A 20 -11.61 21.65 38.18
C ARG A 20 -12.85 22.44 37.74
N SER A 21 -13.81 21.78 37.09
CA SER A 21 -15.17 22.30 36.91
C SER A 21 -16.16 21.20 37.22
N THR A 22 -17.02 21.48 38.19
CA THR A 22 -18.10 20.62 38.66
C THR A 22 -19.34 20.84 37.79
N SER A 23 -19.57 19.96 36.82
CA SER A 23 -20.89 19.74 36.25
C SER A 23 -21.04 18.24 35.92
N ARG A 24 -22.04 17.58 36.53
CA ARG A 24 -22.37 16.19 36.24
C ARG A 24 -23.02 16.14 34.85
N LEU A 25 -22.24 15.74 33.85
CA LEU A 25 -22.76 15.37 32.54
C LEU A 25 -23.34 13.94 32.59
N PRO A 26 -24.36 13.63 31.76
CA PRO A 26 -24.94 12.29 31.69
C PRO A 26 -23.91 11.30 31.14
N ARG A 27 -23.91 10.06 31.63
CA ARG A 27 -23.03 9.00 31.15
C ARG A 27 -23.60 8.34 29.88
N LEU A 28 -22.69 8.04 28.93
CA LEU A 28 -22.76 7.37 27.61
C LEU A 28 -22.68 8.36 26.43
N SER A 29 -21.89 8.13 25.37
CA SER A 29 -21.71 6.86 24.63
C SER A 29 -20.30 6.59 24.08
N ASN A 30 -19.93 5.31 23.96
CA ASN A 30 -18.85 4.85 23.09
C ASN A 30 -19.24 5.15 21.64
N THR A 31 -18.49 6.06 20.99
CA THR A 31 -18.78 6.78 19.74
C THR A 31 -18.75 5.93 18.47
N TRP A 32 -19.43 4.78 18.45
CA TRP A 32 -19.80 4.08 17.22
C TRP A 32 -21.09 4.71 16.68
N ARG A 33 -21.23 4.82 15.35
CA ARG A 33 -22.57 5.09 14.77
C ARG A 33 -23.44 3.91 15.19
N ASP A 34 -24.41 4.17 16.07
CA ASP A 34 -25.34 3.17 16.57
C ASP A 34 -26.23 2.73 15.39
N VAL A 35 -25.82 1.67 14.70
CA VAL A 35 -26.70 0.94 13.80
C VAL A 35 -27.49 0.00 14.70
N THR A 36 -28.53 0.51 15.37
CA THR A 36 -29.38 -0.34 16.20
C THR A 36 -30.07 -1.37 15.31
N ALA A 37 -30.30 -2.57 15.84
CA ALA A 37 -30.84 -3.71 15.11
C ALA A 37 -32.27 -3.49 14.58
N GLU A 38 -32.95 -2.40 14.94
CA GLU A 38 -34.25 -1.99 14.37
C GLU A 38 -34.11 -1.06 13.14
N SER A 39 -32.92 -0.48 12.93
CA SER A 39 -32.54 0.25 11.71
C SER A 39 -31.89 -0.66 10.65
N SER A 40 -31.91 -1.97 10.91
CA SER A 40 -31.23 -2.99 10.12
C SER A 40 -31.78 -3.04 8.70
N THR A 41 -30.87 -2.96 7.72
CA THR A 41 -31.03 -3.01 6.27
C THR A 41 -31.79 -1.86 5.61
N TRP A 42 -32.90 -1.35 6.17
CA TRP A 42 -33.71 -0.33 5.50
C TRP A 42 -33.26 1.11 5.78
N GLY A 43 -32.84 1.43 7.01
CA GLY A 43 -32.45 2.81 7.37
C GLY A 43 -31.19 3.31 6.64
N CYS A 44 -30.18 2.45 6.49
CA CYS A 44 -28.94 2.76 5.77
C CYS A 44 -29.20 2.99 4.27
N MET A 45 -30.02 2.14 3.65
CA MET A 45 -30.37 2.27 2.22
C MET A 45 -31.21 3.52 1.95
N GLU A 46 -32.15 3.85 2.84
CA GLU A 46 -32.97 5.05 2.71
C GLU A 46 -32.13 6.31 2.89
N GLU A 47 -31.21 6.35 3.86
CA GLU A 47 -30.24 7.45 4.03
C GLU A 47 -29.33 7.65 2.81
N ILE A 48 -28.95 6.56 2.13
CA ILE A 48 -28.21 6.65 0.87
C ILE A 48 -29.08 7.29 -0.22
N ARG A 49 -30.38 6.99 -0.27
CA ARG A 49 -31.27 7.47 -1.35
C ARG A 49 -31.88 8.84 -1.12
N THR A 50 -32.01 9.31 0.13
CA THR A 50 -32.76 10.52 0.47
C THR A 50 -31.88 11.70 0.92
N GLY A 51 -30.55 11.55 0.89
CA GLY A 51 -29.60 12.61 1.25
C GLY A 51 -29.17 13.51 0.09
N PRO A 52 -28.25 14.47 0.32
CA PRO A 52 -27.58 15.17 -0.78
C PRO A 52 -26.80 14.17 -1.64
N GLY A 53 -26.60 14.47 -2.93
CA GLY A 53 -25.92 13.55 -3.84
C GLY A 53 -24.48 13.30 -3.41
N ARG A 54 -24.11 12.03 -3.24
CA ARG A 54 -22.79 11.60 -2.73
C ARG A 54 -22.13 10.61 -3.67
N LEU A 55 -20.81 10.66 -3.71
CA LEU A 55 -19.99 9.70 -4.42
C LEU A 55 -19.43 8.67 -3.42
N PHE A 56 -19.90 7.43 -3.51
CA PHE A 56 -19.41 6.31 -2.71
C PHE A 56 -18.23 5.64 -3.41
N ILE A 57 -17.11 5.49 -2.72
CA ILE A 57 -15.92 4.77 -3.22
C ILE A 57 -15.95 3.38 -2.60
N VAL A 58 -16.34 2.37 -3.38
CA VAL A 58 -16.75 1.07 -2.85
C VAL A 58 -15.73 0.00 -3.21
N ALA A 59 -15.04 -0.51 -2.20
CA ALA A 59 -14.10 -1.61 -2.38
C ALA A 59 -14.81 -2.94 -2.71
N THR A 60 -14.30 -3.65 -3.71
CA THR A 60 -14.81 -4.96 -4.16
C THR A 60 -13.84 -6.09 -3.78
N PRO A 61 -14.29 -7.36 -3.76
CA PRO A 61 -13.42 -8.48 -3.45
C PRO A 61 -12.26 -8.64 -4.42
N ILE A 62 -11.11 -9.11 -3.94
CA ILE A 62 -9.90 -9.35 -4.76
C ILE A 62 -9.77 -10.80 -5.24
N GLY A 63 -10.76 -11.65 -4.97
CA GLY A 63 -10.74 -13.05 -5.35
C GLY A 63 -11.80 -13.90 -4.68
N ASN A 64 -12.13 -13.61 -3.42
CA ASN A 64 -13.14 -14.33 -2.64
C ASN A 64 -14.40 -13.50 -2.39
N LEU A 65 -15.55 -13.94 -2.92
CA LEU A 65 -16.83 -13.25 -2.72
C LEU A 65 -17.26 -13.16 -1.23
N ALA A 66 -16.71 -14.03 -0.37
CA ALA A 66 -16.95 -13.96 1.07
C ALA A 66 -16.34 -12.72 1.74
N ASP A 67 -15.36 -12.06 1.10
CA ASP A 67 -14.72 -10.86 1.64
C ASP A 67 -15.59 -9.59 1.50
N LEU A 68 -16.78 -9.72 0.90
CA LEU A 68 -17.69 -8.61 0.73
C LEU A 68 -18.41 -8.26 2.04
N SER A 69 -18.19 -7.06 2.56
CA SER A 69 -18.84 -6.57 3.78
C SER A 69 -20.33 -6.29 3.58
N ALA A 70 -21.11 -6.37 4.67
CA ALA A 70 -22.53 -6.00 4.66
C ALA A 70 -22.74 -4.55 4.17
N ARG A 71 -21.87 -3.63 4.61
CA ARG A 71 -21.94 -2.21 4.20
C ARG A 71 -21.73 -2.01 2.70
N VAL A 72 -20.86 -2.80 2.06
CA VAL A 72 -20.69 -2.76 0.60
C VAL A 72 -21.98 -3.20 -0.09
N ARG A 73 -22.62 -4.28 0.38
CA ARG A 73 -23.89 -4.78 -0.17
C ARG A 73 -24.99 -3.72 -0.07
N GLU A 74 -25.17 -3.13 1.11
CA GLU A 74 -26.15 -2.07 1.34
C GLU A 74 -25.88 -0.83 0.48
N THR A 75 -24.61 -0.42 0.37
CA THR A 75 -24.22 0.74 -0.45
C THR A 75 -24.56 0.52 -1.92
N LEU A 76 -24.20 -0.64 -2.48
CA LEU A 76 -24.48 -0.95 -3.88
C LEU A 76 -25.98 -1.13 -4.15
N ALA A 77 -26.74 -1.66 -3.18
CA ALA A 77 -28.19 -1.79 -3.29
C ALA A 77 -28.91 -0.44 -3.19
N GLY A 78 -28.38 0.51 -2.42
CA GLY A 78 -28.94 1.84 -2.24
C GLY A 78 -28.53 2.86 -3.32
N ALA A 79 -27.44 2.63 -4.05
CA ALA A 79 -26.96 3.58 -5.06
C ALA A 79 -27.87 3.63 -6.30
N ASP A 80 -28.23 4.85 -6.72
CA ASP A 80 -29.04 5.10 -7.93
C ASP A 80 -28.23 4.79 -9.21
N HIS A 81 -26.93 5.08 -9.18
CA HIS A 81 -26.01 4.79 -10.29
C HIS A 81 -24.76 4.04 -9.80
N ILE A 82 -24.32 3.05 -10.57
CA ILE A 82 -23.08 2.32 -10.32
C ILE A 82 -22.12 2.55 -11.50
N LEU A 83 -20.93 3.02 -11.20
CA LEU A 83 -19.81 3.20 -12.13
C LEU A 83 -18.82 2.06 -11.91
N ALA A 84 -18.39 1.41 -12.99
CA ALA A 84 -17.46 0.29 -12.93
C ALA A 84 -16.42 0.35 -14.05
N GLU A 85 -15.20 -0.09 -13.77
CA GLU A 85 -14.16 -0.26 -14.79
C GLU A 85 -14.57 -1.28 -15.85
N ASP A 86 -14.79 -2.54 -15.46
CA ASP A 86 -15.41 -3.57 -16.30
C ASP A 86 -16.85 -3.87 -15.85
N THR A 87 -17.81 -3.36 -16.62
CA THR A 87 -19.25 -3.61 -16.39
C THR A 87 -19.63 -5.08 -16.41
N ARG A 88 -18.86 -5.97 -17.05
CA ARG A 88 -19.14 -7.42 -17.04
C ARG A 88 -18.84 -8.02 -15.68
N ARG A 89 -17.66 -7.71 -15.11
CA ARG A 89 -17.27 -8.15 -13.77
C ARG A 89 -18.19 -7.58 -12.71
N ALA A 90 -18.49 -6.29 -12.80
CA ALA A 90 -19.45 -5.64 -11.91
C ALA A 90 -20.82 -6.30 -11.98
N ARG A 91 -21.34 -6.63 -13.17
CA ARG A 91 -22.62 -7.37 -13.29
C ARG A 91 -22.59 -8.71 -12.57
N THR A 92 -21.52 -9.49 -12.68
CA THR A 92 -21.38 -10.76 -11.96
C THR A 92 -21.44 -10.56 -10.45
N LEU A 93 -20.71 -9.57 -9.92
CA LEU A 93 -20.76 -9.22 -8.50
C LEU A 93 -22.17 -8.79 -8.06
N LEU A 94 -22.80 -7.87 -8.81
CA LEU A 94 -24.12 -7.33 -8.49
C LEU A 94 -25.20 -8.42 -8.52
N SER A 95 -25.15 -9.33 -9.49
CA SER A 95 -26.05 -10.50 -9.53
C SER A 95 -25.86 -11.42 -8.34
N HIS A 96 -24.62 -11.67 -7.90
CA HIS A 96 -24.35 -12.51 -6.72
C HIS A 96 -24.93 -11.92 -5.42
N ILE A 97 -25.08 -10.59 -5.34
CA ILE A 97 -25.62 -9.91 -4.17
C ILE A 97 -27.07 -9.44 -4.32
N GLY A 98 -27.73 -9.81 -5.42
CA GLY A 98 -29.14 -9.48 -5.66
C GLY A 98 -29.40 -8.02 -6.03
N VAL A 99 -28.40 -7.27 -6.49
CA VAL A 99 -28.54 -5.86 -6.89
C VAL A 99 -28.86 -5.76 -8.39
N GLY A 100 -29.98 -5.10 -8.71
CA GLY A 100 -30.50 -4.97 -10.08
C GLY A 100 -29.97 -3.75 -10.86
N THR A 101 -29.29 -2.81 -10.21
CA THR A 101 -28.78 -1.59 -10.83
C THR A 101 -27.78 -1.92 -11.95
N ARG A 102 -27.99 -1.37 -13.15
CA ARG A 102 -27.10 -1.62 -14.31
C ARG A 102 -25.85 -0.75 -14.22
N PRO A 103 -24.63 -1.32 -14.18
CA PRO A 103 -23.41 -0.52 -14.08
C PRO A 103 -23.10 0.18 -15.41
N MET A 104 -22.54 1.38 -15.31
CA MET A 104 -22.00 2.16 -16.42
C MET A 104 -20.48 2.10 -16.43
N SER A 105 -19.87 1.99 -17.61
CA SER A 105 -18.42 1.92 -17.71
C SER A 105 -17.76 3.27 -17.41
N LEU A 106 -16.79 3.25 -16.50
CA LEU A 106 -15.86 4.33 -16.23
C LEU A 106 -14.44 3.75 -16.16
N HIS A 107 -13.62 4.07 -17.15
CA HIS A 107 -12.24 3.60 -17.28
C HIS A 107 -11.34 4.74 -17.77
N ALA A 108 -10.02 4.59 -17.64
CA ALA A 108 -9.05 5.67 -17.89
C ALA A 108 -9.25 6.40 -19.25
N HIS A 109 -9.63 5.66 -20.30
CA HIS A 109 -9.89 6.24 -21.63
C HIS A 109 -11.19 7.04 -21.76
N ASN A 110 -12.20 6.81 -20.94
CA ASN A 110 -13.51 7.47 -21.05
C ASN A 110 -13.84 8.39 -19.87
N GLU A 111 -13.08 8.31 -18.78
CA GLU A 111 -13.35 8.99 -17.51
C GLU A 111 -13.65 10.48 -17.72
N ALA A 112 -12.79 11.19 -18.44
CA ALA A 112 -12.96 12.63 -18.72
C ALA A 112 -14.29 12.95 -19.41
N GLY A 113 -14.74 12.10 -20.34
CA GLY A 113 -16.01 12.27 -21.04
C GLY A 113 -17.24 11.90 -20.21
N ARG A 114 -17.06 11.19 -19.09
CA ARG A 114 -18.15 10.76 -18.19
C ARG A 114 -18.35 11.71 -17.01
N ILE A 115 -17.33 12.46 -16.59
CA ILE A 115 -17.39 13.37 -15.43
C ILE A 115 -18.60 14.30 -15.48
N SER A 116 -18.84 15.01 -16.60
CA SER A 116 -19.95 15.96 -16.69
C SER A 116 -21.33 15.30 -16.52
N ARG A 117 -21.45 14.02 -16.85
CA ARG A 117 -22.69 13.25 -16.60
C ARG A 117 -22.85 12.93 -15.13
N VAL A 118 -21.77 12.50 -14.47
CA VAL A 118 -21.79 12.14 -13.05
C VAL A 118 -22.05 13.37 -12.18
N ARG A 119 -21.44 14.52 -12.50
CA ARG A 119 -21.71 15.79 -11.81
C ARG A 119 -23.19 16.17 -11.84
N ARG A 120 -23.89 15.95 -12.97
CA ARG A 120 -25.33 16.20 -13.06
C ARG A 120 -26.16 15.28 -12.15
N TRP A 121 -25.77 14.02 -12.00
CA TRP A 121 -26.43 13.10 -11.07
C TRP A 121 -26.24 13.54 -9.62
N LEU A 122 -25.00 13.81 -9.24
CA LEU A 122 -24.68 14.28 -7.88
C LEU A 122 -25.41 15.60 -7.56
N ALA A 123 -25.46 16.55 -8.51
CA ALA A 123 -26.19 17.81 -8.35
C ALA A 123 -27.71 17.62 -8.26
N ALA A 124 -28.26 16.54 -8.83
CA ALA A 124 -29.68 16.19 -8.72
C ALA A 124 -30.02 15.51 -7.37
N GLY A 125 -29.02 15.19 -6.55
CA GLY A 125 -29.20 14.45 -5.30
C GLY A 125 -28.99 12.94 -5.42
N ASP A 126 -28.69 12.43 -6.63
CA ASP A 126 -28.51 10.99 -6.84
C ASP A 126 -27.27 10.46 -6.11
N SER A 127 -27.39 9.26 -5.56
CA SER A 127 -26.27 8.52 -4.99
C SER A 127 -25.53 7.71 -6.05
N VAL A 128 -24.22 7.93 -6.16
CA VAL A 128 -23.37 7.29 -7.17
C VAL A 128 -22.32 6.43 -6.49
N ALA A 129 -22.25 5.15 -6.82
CA ALA A 129 -21.19 4.25 -6.35
C ALA A 129 -20.15 4.03 -7.45
N LEU A 130 -18.87 4.17 -7.12
CA LEU A 130 -17.73 3.78 -7.95
C LEU A 130 -17.13 2.48 -7.42
N VAL A 131 -17.00 1.49 -8.29
CA VAL A 131 -16.32 0.21 -8.02
C VAL A 131 -15.18 -0.01 -9.02
N SER A 132 -14.12 -0.69 -8.59
CA SER A 132 -13.10 -1.25 -9.47
C SER A 132 -13.33 -2.75 -9.68
N ASP A 133 -12.59 -3.32 -10.63
CA ASP A 133 -12.65 -4.75 -10.95
C ASP A 133 -12.32 -5.64 -9.75
N ALA A 134 -11.42 -5.16 -8.88
CA ALA A 134 -11.00 -5.82 -7.65
C ALA A 134 -10.38 -4.81 -6.68
N GLY A 135 -10.69 -4.92 -5.39
CA GLY A 135 -10.07 -4.12 -4.34
C GLY A 135 -10.66 -2.72 -4.23
N THR A 136 -9.85 -1.76 -3.78
CA THR A 136 -10.29 -0.38 -3.53
C THR A 136 -10.08 0.47 -4.78
N PRO A 137 -11.11 1.15 -5.32
CA PRO A 137 -10.96 2.04 -6.46
C PRO A 137 -9.89 3.11 -6.23
N LEU A 138 -9.39 3.72 -7.32
CA LEU A 138 -8.31 4.71 -7.37
C LEU A 138 -6.89 4.15 -7.13
N LEU A 139 -6.73 2.94 -6.59
CA LEU A 139 -5.42 2.35 -6.31
C LEU A 139 -4.88 1.54 -7.49
N SER A 140 -4.46 2.24 -8.55
CA SER A 140 -4.13 1.70 -9.89
C SER A 140 -5.33 1.44 -10.80
N ASP A 141 -6.48 2.01 -10.43
CA ASP A 141 -7.76 1.96 -11.13
C ASP A 141 -8.22 3.39 -11.49
N PRO A 142 -9.15 3.58 -12.45
CA PRO A 142 -9.74 4.88 -12.77
C PRO A 142 -10.55 5.47 -11.60
N GLY A 143 -10.85 6.78 -11.66
CA GLY A 143 -11.76 7.45 -10.73
C GLY A 143 -11.19 8.67 -10.01
N GLU A 144 -9.86 8.85 -10.03
CA GLU A 144 -9.19 9.99 -9.38
C GLU A 144 -9.73 11.33 -9.90
N ARG A 145 -9.91 11.48 -11.22
CA ARG A 145 -10.41 12.72 -11.81
C ARG A 145 -11.87 12.97 -11.44
N LEU A 146 -12.65 11.90 -11.35
CA LEU A 146 -14.04 11.99 -10.91
C LEU A 146 -14.13 12.45 -9.45
N VAL A 147 -13.31 11.88 -8.56
CA VAL A 147 -13.28 12.29 -7.14
C VAL A 147 -12.87 13.75 -7.01
N HIS A 148 -11.84 14.20 -7.74
CA HIS A 148 -11.46 15.62 -7.76
C HIS A 148 -12.62 16.51 -8.21
N ALA A 149 -13.27 16.20 -9.33
CA ALA A 149 -14.37 16.99 -9.84
C ALA A 149 -15.58 17.04 -8.89
N ALA A 150 -15.85 15.94 -8.17
CA ALA A 150 -16.92 15.90 -7.18
C ALA A 150 -16.58 16.75 -5.93
N ILE A 151 -15.32 16.74 -5.49
CA ILE A 151 -14.83 17.61 -4.39
C ILE A 151 -14.92 19.09 -4.79
N GLU A 152 -14.51 19.44 -6.01
CA GLU A 152 -14.59 20.81 -6.53
C GLU A 152 -16.02 21.37 -6.50
N ASP A 153 -17.02 20.50 -6.67
CA ASP A 153 -18.45 20.83 -6.61
C ASP A 153 -19.05 20.82 -5.20
N GLY A 154 -18.26 20.46 -4.18
CA GLY A 154 -18.71 20.38 -2.80
C GLY A 154 -19.55 19.14 -2.49
N HIS A 155 -19.45 18.08 -3.30
CA HIS A 155 -20.11 16.79 -3.02
C HIS A 155 -19.34 15.96 -2.00
N ASP A 156 -20.07 15.23 -1.16
CA ASP A 156 -19.49 14.29 -0.21
C ASP A 156 -18.87 13.09 -0.93
N ILE A 157 -17.64 12.75 -0.53
CA ILE A 157 -16.95 11.53 -0.93
C ILE A 157 -16.99 10.54 0.23
N VAL A 158 -17.67 9.42 0.05
CA VAL A 158 -17.90 8.44 1.11
C VAL A 158 -17.10 7.16 0.82
N PRO A 159 -15.91 6.98 1.43
CA PRO A 159 -15.18 5.72 1.31
C PRO A 159 -15.92 4.59 2.05
N VAL A 160 -16.14 3.48 1.36
CA VAL A 160 -16.66 2.24 1.92
C VAL A 160 -15.51 1.22 1.96
N PRO A 161 -14.95 0.93 3.14
CA PRO A 161 -13.77 0.09 3.28
C PRO A 161 -14.06 -1.36 2.88
N GLY A 162 -13.03 -2.06 2.45
CA GLY A 162 -13.11 -3.46 2.05
C GLY A 162 -11.74 -4.05 1.70
N PRO A 163 -11.73 -5.15 0.94
CA PRO A 163 -10.52 -5.91 0.64
C PRO A 163 -9.45 -5.08 -0.08
N SER A 164 -8.18 -5.33 0.25
CA SER A 164 -7.03 -4.65 -0.35
C SER A 164 -5.87 -5.62 -0.52
N ALA A 165 -5.46 -5.86 -1.77
CA ALA A 165 -4.31 -6.71 -2.08
C ALA A 165 -3.00 -6.14 -1.48
N ILE A 166 -2.90 -4.81 -1.37
CA ILE A 166 -1.74 -4.11 -0.79
C ILE A 166 -1.60 -4.48 0.68
N LEU A 167 -2.66 -4.33 1.47
CA LEU A 167 -2.62 -4.60 2.91
C LEU A 167 -2.52 -6.10 3.18
N ALA A 168 -3.25 -6.94 2.44
CA ALA A 168 -3.17 -8.39 2.55
C ALA A 168 -1.75 -8.90 2.28
N ALA A 169 -1.11 -8.42 1.20
CA ALA A 169 0.28 -8.77 0.90
C ALA A 169 1.25 -8.26 1.97
N LEU A 170 1.09 -7.01 2.43
CA LEU A 170 1.95 -6.41 3.44
C LEU A 170 1.94 -7.21 4.74
N VAL A 171 0.76 -7.52 5.29
CA VAL A 171 0.66 -8.28 6.56
C VAL A 171 1.08 -9.74 6.39
N ALA A 172 0.85 -10.34 5.21
CA ALA A 172 1.31 -11.70 4.93
C ALA A 172 2.83 -11.77 4.69
N SER A 173 3.49 -10.68 4.28
CA SER A 173 4.90 -10.70 3.87
C SER A 173 5.87 -11.12 4.97
N GLY A 174 5.55 -10.83 6.23
CA GLY A 174 6.48 -10.95 7.37
C GLY A 174 7.52 -9.82 7.44
N LEU A 175 7.37 -8.76 6.64
CA LEU A 175 8.22 -7.57 6.64
C LEU A 175 7.62 -6.45 7.51
N PRO A 176 8.43 -5.44 7.92
CA PRO A 176 7.92 -4.31 8.69
C PRO A 176 6.74 -3.62 7.97
N CYS A 177 5.63 -3.44 8.67
CA CYS A 177 4.42 -2.85 8.08
C CYS A 177 4.39 -1.33 8.15
N VAL A 178 5.25 -0.69 8.95
CA VAL A 178 5.25 0.76 9.17
C VAL A 178 6.69 1.28 9.36
N PRO A 179 7.07 2.39 8.69
CA PRO A 179 6.38 2.96 7.53
C PRO A 179 6.43 2.01 6.32
N PHE A 180 5.57 2.25 5.33
CA PHE A 180 5.65 1.57 4.04
C PHE A 180 5.23 2.51 2.90
N THR A 181 5.68 2.21 1.69
CA THR A 181 5.37 2.95 0.47
C THR A 181 4.69 2.03 -0.54
N PHE A 182 3.57 2.46 -1.14
CA PHE A 182 2.95 1.77 -2.27
C PHE A 182 3.31 2.46 -3.60
N MET A 183 3.75 1.68 -4.58
CA MET A 183 4.32 2.18 -5.84
C MET A 183 3.44 1.94 -7.09
N GLY A 184 2.30 1.25 -6.95
CA GLY A 184 1.51 0.81 -8.10
C GLY A 184 2.28 -0.17 -9.00
N PHE A 185 2.07 -0.07 -10.31
CA PHE A 185 2.85 -0.84 -11.30
C PHE A 185 4.09 -0.07 -11.76
N LEU A 186 5.22 -0.77 -11.90
CA LEU A 186 6.41 -0.15 -12.48
C LEU A 186 6.19 0.23 -13.96
N PRO A 187 6.68 1.42 -14.40
CA PRO A 187 6.55 1.87 -15.78
C PRO A 187 7.16 0.90 -16.79
N ARG A 188 6.59 0.85 -18.00
CA ARG A 188 7.13 0.01 -19.10
C ARG A 188 8.35 0.64 -19.79
N LYS A 189 8.43 1.97 -19.84
CA LYS A 189 9.54 2.68 -20.50
C LYS A 189 10.82 2.54 -19.69
N ALA A 190 11.90 2.03 -20.30
CA ALA A 190 13.16 1.69 -19.64
C ALA A 190 13.68 2.78 -18.69
N GLY A 191 13.81 4.03 -19.15
CA GLY A 191 14.31 5.13 -18.31
C GLY A 191 13.42 5.44 -17.10
N LYS A 192 12.09 5.42 -17.25
CA LYS A 192 11.15 5.61 -16.13
C LYS A 192 11.18 4.42 -15.17
N ARG A 193 11.32 3.21 -15.70
CA ARG A 193 11.44 1.98 -14.92
C ARG A 193 12.71 1.96 -14.08
N ALA A 194 13.85 2.34 -14.66
CA ALA A 194 15.13 2.42 -13.96
C ALA A 194 15.06 3.37 -12.76
N ARG A 195 14.49 4.57 -12.94
CA ARG A 195 14.27 5.53 -11.84
C ARG A 195 13.32 4.99 -10.77
N ALA A 196 12.28 4.26 -11.17
CA ALA A 196 11.37 3.66 -10.19
C ALA A 196 12.04 2.53 -9.39
N LEU A 197 12.90 1.73 -10.02
CA LEU A 197 13.73 0.74 -9.34
C LEU A 197 14.73 1.39 -8.38
N GLU A 198 15.38 2.49 -8.78
CA GLU A 198 16.27 3.24 -7.88
C GLU A 198 15.55 3.68 -6.61
N ARG A 199 14.30 4.15 -6.70
CA ARG A 199 13.50 4.47 -5.50
C ARG A 199 13.27 3.26 -4.59
N ILE A 200 13.05 2.07 -5.14
CA ILE A 200 12.87 0.83 -4.35
C ILE A 200 14.18 0.44 -3.66
N ILE A 201 15.29 0.56 -4.38
CA ILE A 201 16.63 0.24 -3.85
C ILE A 201 17.01 1.23 -2.75
N ASP A 202 16.77 2.51 -2.95
CA ASP A 202 17.15 3.54 -1.98
C ASP A 202 16.13 3.69 -0.82
N ALA A 203 14.99 3.01 -0.87
CA ALA A 203 13.96 3.08 0.17
C ALA A 203 14.43 2.42 1.47
N THR A 204 14.24 3.11 2.59
CA THR A 204 14.55 2.60 3.95
C THR A 204 13.39 1.83 4.57
N GLU A 205 12.20 2.05 4.03
CA GLU A 205 10.95 1.47 4.46
C GLU A 205 10.46 0.40 3.49
N THR A 206 9.54 -0.45 3.97
CA THR A 206 8.97 -1.52 3.16
C THR A 206 8.26 -0.94 1.93
N THR A 207 8.51 -1.52 0.76
CA THR A 207 7.86 -1.10 -0.48
C THR A 207 6.91 -2.17 -1.01
N VAL A 208 5.67 -1.79 -1.31
CA VAL A 208 4.66 -2.66 -1.93
C VAL A 208 4.43 -2.20 -3.38
N LEU A 209 4.35 -3.14 -4.31
CA LEU A 209 4.07 -2.86 -5.71
C LEU A 209 3.25 -3.99 -6.36
N PHE A 210 2.55 -3.66 -7.43
CA PHE A 210 1.92 -4.65 -8.31
C PHE A 210 2.84 -4.99 -9.49
N GLU A 211 2.77 -6.23 -9.95
CA GLU A 211 3.45 -6.65 -11.17
C GLU A 211 2.61 -7.66 -11.97
N SER A 212 2.75 -7.66 -13.29
CA SER A 212 2.12 -8.69 -14.11
C SER A 212 2.95 -9.97 -14.09
N PRO A 213 2.34 -11.17 -14.16
CA PRO A 213 3.08 -12.43 -14.16
C PRO A 213 4.20 -12.52 -15.19
N SER A 214 3.95 -12.04 -16.41
CA SER A 214 4.93 -12.06 -17.51
C SER A 214 6.14 -11.15 -17.30
N ARG A 215 6.08 -10.24 -16.32
CA ARG A 215 7.16 -9.30 -15.97
C ARG A 215 7.83 -9.64 -14.65
N LEU A 216 7.27 -10.57 -13.88
CA LEU A 216 7.72 -10.85 -12.51
C LEU A 216 9.17 -11.29 -12.47
N THR A 217 9.56 -12.28 -13.27
CA THR A 217 10.95 -12.78 -13.28
C THR A 217 11.95 -11.67 -13.65
N GLY A 218 11.65 -10.85 -14.65
CA GLY A 218 12.49 -9.71 -15.02
C GLY A 218 12.58 -8.64 -13.92
N LEU A 219 11.49 -8.36 -13.18
CA LEU A 219 11.55 -7.52 -11.99
C LEU A 219 12.48 -8.12 -10.92
N LEU A 220 12.33 -9.41 -10.63
CA LEU A 220 13.12 -10.09 -9.61
C LEU A 220 14.61 -10.14 -9.98
N ASP A 221 14.95 -10.35 -11.24
CA ASP A 221 16.33 -10.27 -11.73
C ASP A 221 16.91 -8.85 -11.54
N ASP A 222 16.15 -7.80 -11.86
CA ASP A 222 16.57 -6.42 -11.64
C ASP A 222 16.78 -6.06 -10.17
N LEU A 223 15.90 -6.55 -9.29
CA LEU A 223 16.04 -6.36 -7.84
C LEU A 223 17.27 -7.13 -7.32
N ALA A 224 17.46 -8.38 -7.74
CA ALA A 224 18.58 -9.20 -7.34
C ALA A 224 19.93 -8.56 -7.74
N ALA A 225 20.04 -8.08 -8.97
CA ALA A 225 21.25 -7.43 -9.49
C ALA A 225 21.62 -6.16 -8.71
N ARG A 226 20.63 -5.44 -8.17
CA ARG A 226 20.84 -4.15 -7.48
C ARG A 226 20.93 -4.28 -5.96
N MET A 227 20.26 -5.27 -5.36
CA MET A 227 20.26 -5.52 -3.90
C MET A 227 21.43 -6.42 -3.47
N GLY A 228 21.97 -7.26 -4.36
CA GLY A 228 23.11 -8.13 -4.06
C GLY A 228 24.43 -7.37 -3.83
N ALA A 229 24.47 -6.06 -4.11
CA ALA A 229 25.62 -5.20 -3.88
C ALA A 229 25.70 -4.62 -2.44
N ASP A 230 24.70 -4.88 -1.60
CA ASP A 230 24.59 -4.34 -0.22
C ASP A 230 25.29 -5.23 0.84
N GLY A 231 26.35 -5.94 0.41
CA GLY A 231 27.32 -6.69 1.24
C GLY A 231 26.99 -6.90 2.72
N ARG A 232 26.27 -7.98 3.04
CA ARG A 232 26.43 -8.64 4.33
C ARG A 232 27.53 -9.69 4.17
N GLU A 233 28.78 -9.28 4.38
CA GLU A 233 29.85 -10.23 4.63
C GLU A 233 29.63 -10.87 6.01
N ASP A 234 29.60 -12.20 5.99
CA ASP A 234 29.32 -13.09 7.11
C ASP A 234 30.45 -12.97 8.16
N SER A 235 30.22 -12.12 9.16
CA SER A 235 31.12 -11.95 10.31
C SER A 235 30.63 -12.76 11.51
N GLY A 236 30.69 -14.08 11.36
CA GLY A 236 31.22 -14.97 12.40
C GLY A 236 30.28 -15.53 13.48
N SER A 237 30.61 -16.79 13.81
CA SER A 237 30.48 -17.45 15.12
C SER A 237 29.10 -17.91 15.57
N GLY A 238 28.96 -19.24 15.65
CA GLY A 238 27.76 -19.89 16.13
C GLY A 238 27.51 -19.68 17.62
N VAL A 239 26.22 -19.62 17.97
CA VAL A 239 25.68 -20.05 19.25
C VAL A 239 24.36 -20.76 18.97
N GLY A 240 24.27 -22.02 19.40
CA GLY A 240 23.11 -22.88 19.20
C GLY A 240 21.89 -22.38 19.97
N GLY A 241 20.82 -22.07 19.23
CA GLY A 241 19.46 -21.92 19.74
C GLY A 241 18.53 -22.76 18.87
N ARG A 242 17.66 -23.55 19.51
CA ARG A 242 16.77 -24.49 18.83
C ARG A 242 15.80 -23.74 17.91
N GLN A 243 15.97 -23.96 16.60
CA GLN A 243 15.30 -23.27 15.50
C GLN A 243 13.91 -23.88 15.23
N PRO A 244 12.85 -23.08 14.98
CA PRO A 244 11.54 -23.61 14.58
C PRO A 244 11.64 -24.24 13.17
N PRO A 245 10.96 -25.37 12.91
CA PRO A 245 11.04 -26.06 11.62
C PRO A 245 10.40 -25.19 10.53
N GLY A 246 11.16 -24.88 9.46
CA GLY A 246 10.70 -24.12 8.29
C GLY A 246 11.44 -22.80 8.00
N THR A 247 12.54 -22.50 8.70
CA THR A 247 13.40 -21.35 8.40
C THR A 247 14.74 -21.83 7.84
N ASP A 248 14.71 -22.25 6.58
CA ASP A 248 15.94 -22.50 5.82
C ASP A 248 16.71 -21.18 5.74
N ALA A 249 18.03 -21.27 5.99
CA ALA A 249 18.95 -20.15 6.13
C ALA A 249 18.70 -19.05 5.07
N VAL A 250 18.21 -17.91 5.55
CA VAL A 250 17.98 -16.71 4.76
C VAL A 250 19.34 -16.15 4.35
N GLY A 251 19.66 -16.25 3.05
CA GLY A 251 20.88 -15.68 2.49
C GLY A 251 21.00 -14.17 2.75
N ALA A 252 22.24 -13.67 2.69
CA ALA A 252 22.71 -12.32 3.06
C ALA A 252 22.10 -11.11 2.28
N GLY A 253 20.98 -11.27 1.58
CA GLY A 253 20.34 -10.21 0.78
C GLY A 253 19.03 -9.66 1.38
N ARG A 254 18.61 -8.48 0.91
CA ARG A 254 17.30 -7.89 1.25
C ARG A 254 16.16 -8.87 0.96
N ARG A 255 15.22 -8.95 1.89
CA ARG A 255 14.06 -9.84 1.82
C ARG A 255 12.99 -9.29 0.90
N ILE A 256 12.28 -10.20 0.27
CA ILE A 256 11.05 -9.92 -0.46
C ILE A 256 9.97 -10.93 -0.08
N ALA A 257 8.73 -10.56 -0.36
CA ALA A 257 7.62 -11.49 -0.48
C ALA A 257 6.95 -11.30 -1.84
N VAL A 258 6.54 -12.40 -2.47
CA VAL A 258 5.69 -12.38 -3.66
C VAL A 258 4.38 -13.07 -3.30
N CYS A 259 3.31 -12.29 -3.30
CA CYS A 259 1.96 -12.72 -2.97
C CYS A 259 1.18 -12.85 -4.27
N ARG A 260 0.72 -14.06 -4.59
CA ARG A 260 -0.04 -14.36 -5.80
C ARG A 260 -1.44 -14.80 -5.46
N GLU A 261 -2.39 -14.37 -6.30
CA GLU A 261 -3.76 -14.87 -6.25
C GLU A 261 -4.37 -14.81 -4.83
N LEU A 262 -4.07 -13.74 -4.10
CA LEU A 262 -4.55 -13.53 -2.74
C LEU A 262 -6.07 -13.68 -2.69
N THR A 263 -6.55 -14.41 -1.70
CA THR A 263 -7.94 -14.82 -1.45
C THR A 263 -8.51 -15.83 -2.44
N LYS A 264 -7.77 -16.25 -3.48
CA LYS A 264 -8.25 -17.22 -4.49
C LYS A 264 -7.78 -18.64 -4.17
N VAL A 265 -8.27 -19.61 -4.95
CA VAL A 265 -7.98 -21.05 -4.78
C VAL A 265 -6.47 -21.38 -4.88
N HIS A 266 -5.71 -20.60 -5.64
CA HIS A 266 -4.28 -20.80 -5.86
C HIS A 266 -3.42 -19.74 -5.15
N GLU A 267 -3.88 -19.26 -3.99
CA GLU A 267 -3.12 -18.32 -3.16
C GLU A 267 -1.73 -18.87 -2.82
N GLU A 268 -0.70 -18.03 -3.03
CA GLU A 268 0.70 -18.37 -2.75
C GLU A 268 1.40 -17.14 -2.16
N VAL A 269 2.18 -17.35 -1.08
CA VAL A 269 3.08 -16.32 -0.54
C VAL A 269 4.51 -16.87 -0.49
N PHE A 270 5.30 -16.55 -1.51
CA PHE A 270 6.74 -16.81 -1.52
C PHE A 270 7.46 -15.79 -0.63
N ARG A 271 8.44 -16.24 0.17
CA ARG A 271 9.31 -15.38 0.98
C ARG A 271 10.76 -15.81 0.80
N GLY A 272 11.63 -14.86 0.51
CA GLY A 272 13.02 -15.15 0.19
C GLY A 272 13.76 -13.90 -0.23
N THR A 273 14.87 -14.08 -0.94
CA THR A 273 15.57 -13.03 -1.67
C THR A 273 15.00 -12.88 -3.08
N ALA A 274 15.30 -11.76 -3.74
CA ALA A 274 14.92 -11.57 -5.14
C ALA A 274 15.51 -12.63 -6.08
N ALA A 275 16.74 -13.09 -5.82
CA ALA A 275 17.40 -14.12 -6.61
C ALA A 275 16.73 -15.50 -6.47
N GLU A 276 16.34 -15.87 -5.25
CA GLU A 276 15.58 -17.11 -5.00
C GLU A 276 14.20 -17.05 -5.65
N GLY A 277 13.51 -15.91 -5.54
CA GLY A 277 12.22 -15.70 -6.20
C GLY A 277 12.32 -15.81 -7.72
N ALA A 278 13.35 -15.23 -8.32
CA ALA A 278 13.58 -15.30 -9.76
C ALA A 278 13.79 -16.75 -10.23
N ARG A 279 14.52 -17.56 -9.46
CA ARG A 279 14.68 -19.00 -9.72
C ARG A 279 13.35 -19.74 -9.59
N HIS A 280 12.66 -19.56 -8.47
CA HIS A 280 11.38 -20.20 -8.18
C HIS A 280 10.35 -19.96 -9.28
N TYR A 281 10.17 -18.71 -9.73
CA TYR A 281 9.17 -18.35 -10.74
C TYR A 281 9.60 -18.63 -12.20
N ARG A 282 10.86 -19.01 -12.44
CA ARG A 282 11.26 -19.63 -13.72
C ARG A 282 10.87 -21.10 -13.77
N GLU A 283 11.00 -21.83 -12.66
CA GLU A 283 10.60 -23.23 -12.53
C GLU A 283 9.08 -23.38 -12.40
N HIS A 284 8.43 -22.42 -11.75
CA HIS A 284 6.99 -22.38 -11.50
C HIS A 284 6.39 -21.09 -12.07
N PRO A 285 6.20 -20.98 -13.42
CA PRO A 285 5.75 -19.76 -14.04
C PRO A 285 4.49 -19.16 -13.39
N PRO A 286 4.53 -17.89 -12.99
CA PRO A 286 3.42 -17.26 -12.29
C PRO A 286 2.23 -17.06 -13.24
N ARG A 287 1.04 -17.10 -12.67
CA ARG A 287 -0.25 -16.77 -13.29
C ARG A 287 -1.05 -15.89 -12.33
N GLY A 288 -1.99 -15.14 -12.91
CA GLY A 288 -2.95 -14.34 -12.16
C GLY A 288 -2.43 -12.98 -11.73
N GLU A 289 -2.84 -12.53 -10.56
CA GLU A 289 -2.46 -11.25 -9.96
C GLU A 289 -1.27 -11.44 -9.02
N VAL A 290 -0.35 -10.47 -9.03
CA VAL A 290 0.88 -10.53 -8.24
C VAL A 290 1.10 -9.20 -7.52
N THR A 291 1.27 -9.29 -6.20
CA THR A 291 1.74 -8.19 -5.35
C THR A 291 3.11 -8.56 -4.80
N VAL A 292 4.09 -7.68 -4.98
CA VAL A 292 5.45 -7.85 -4.46
C VAL A 292 5.64 -6.90 -3.28
N VAL A 293 6.24 -7.42 -2.21
CA VAL A 293 6.64 -6.66 -1.03
C VAL A 293 8.16 -6.75 -0.91
N VAL A 294 8.82 -5.62 -0.76
CA VAL A 294 10.28 -5.50 -0.72
C VAL A 294 10.66 -4.89 0.62
N GLU A 295 11.56 -5.55 1.34
CA GLU A 295 12.11 -5.03 2.60
C GLU A 295 12.86 -3.72 2.34
N GLY A 296 12.67 -2.72 3.19
CA GLY A 296 13.48 -1.51 3.18
C GLY A 296 14.97 -1.83 3.32
N GLY A 297 15.83 -1.04 2.69
CA GLY A 297 17.26 -1.09 2.99
C GLY A 297 17.49 -0.76 4.46
N ALA A 298 18.61 -1.22 5.03
CA ALA A 298 19.05 -0.73 6.32
C ALA A 298 19.25 0.79 6.17
N GLY A 299 18.24 1.57 6.58
CA GLY A 299 18.38 3.02 6.70
C GLY A 299 19.62 3.24 7.53
N GLY A 300 20.62 3.85 6.91
CA GLY A 300 21.98 3.82 7.42
C GLY A 300 22.04 4.26 8.88
N THR A 301 22.14 3.29 9.79
CA THR A 301 22.50 3.48 11.20
C THR A 301 23.97 3.14 11.42
N GLY A 302 24.71 2.88 10.32
CA GLY A 302 26.15 2.71 10.36
C GLY A 302 26.78 3.95 10.97
N SER A 303 27.57 3.75 12.01
CA SER A 303 28.33 4.80 12.69
C SER A 303 29.72 4.96 12.06
N ALA A 304 29.82 4.96 10.72
CA ALA A 304 31.07 5.37 10.11
C ALA A 304 31.41 6.77 10.64
N ASP A 305 32.62 6.94 11.15
CA ASP A 305 33.03 8.25 11.65
C ASP A 305 33.09 9.27 10.51
N ALA A 306 33.08 10.54 10.88
CA ALA A 306 33.08 11.65 9.92
C ALA A 306 34.28 11.57 8.95
N ASP A 307 35.44 11.10 9.43
CA ASP A 307 36.66 10.99 8.63
C ASP A 307 36.52 9.95 7.53
N THR A 308 35.91 8.80 7.84
CA THR A 308 35.61 7.73 6.87
C THR A 308 34.61 8.21 5.82
N ILE A 309 33.54 8.90 6.25
CA ILE A 309 32.53 9.44 5.33
C ILE A 309 33.17 10.48 4.40
N ASP A 310 34.01 11.36 4.93
CA ASP A 310 34.67 12.42 4.15
C ASP A 310 35.75 11.85 3.21
N ALA A 311 36.43 10.77 3.59
CA ALA A 311 37.33 10.04 2.70
C ALA A 311 36.59 9.43 1.51
N LEU A 312 35.46 8.78 1.76
CA LEU A 312 34.59 8.24 0.70
C LEU A 312 34.03 9.35 -0.20
N ALA A 313 33.69 10.51 0.37
CA ALA A 313 33.21 11.66 -0.38
C ALA A 313 34.30 12.24 -1.29
N ARG A 314 35.56 12.34 -0.82
CA ARG A 314 36.71 12.73 -1.65
C ARG A 314 36.92 11.75 -2.79
N GLU A 315 36.97 10.45 -2.49
CA GLU A 315 37.15 9.41 -3.50
C GLU A 315 36.06 9.45 -4.58
N ALA A 316 34.80 9.65 -4.17
CA ALA A 316 33.68 9.76 -5.10
C ALA A 316 33.74 11.02 -5.97
N LEU A 317 34.18 12.16 -5.43
CA LEU A 317 34.37 13.40 -6.17
C LEU A 317 35.59 13.34 -7.11
N ASP A 318 36.69 12.70 -6.70
CA ASP A 318 37.88 12.46 -7.51
C ASP A 318 37.57 11.53 -8.70
N ALA A 319 36.57 10.66 -8.55
CA ALA A 319 36.01 9.84 -9.63
C ALA A 319 35.05 10.63 -10.56
N ASP A 320 34.97 11.96 -10.43
CA ASP A 320 34.12 12.88 -11.20
C ASP A 320 32.61 12.53 -11.14
N LEU A 321 32.18 11.92 -10.03
CA LEU A 321 30.76 11.65 -9.81
C LEU A 321 30.01 12.94 -9.50
N ALA A 322 28.87 13.14 -10.17
CA ALA A 322 27.95 14.21 -9.83
C ALA A 322 27.56 14.13 -8.33
N PRO A 323 27.32 15.25 -7.63
CA PRO A 323 27.13 15.25 -6.17
C PRO A 323 26.06 14.27 -5.66
N THR A 324 24.97 14.12 -6.41
CA THR A 324 23.88 13.17 -6.06
C THR A 324 24.29 11.71 -6.22
N ALA A 325 25.18 11.40 -7.17
CA ALA A 325 25.75 10.08 -7.38
C ALA A 325 26.86 9.78 -6.35
N ALA A 326 27.72 10.75 -6.07
CA ALA A 326 28.72 10.67 -5.01
C ALA A 326 28.07 10.40 -3.65
N ALA A 327 27.02 11.16 -3.29
CA ALA A 327 26.30 10.96 -2.03
C ALA A 327 25.65 9.57 -1.92
N ARG A 328 25.23 8.99 -3.04
CA ARG A 328 24.67 7.62 -3.07
C ARG A 328 25.77 6.60 -2.79
N GLU A 329 26.93 6.76 -3.43
CA GLU A 329 28.06 5.86 -3.24
C GLU A 329 28.62 5.95 -1.82
N VAL A 330 28.73 7.17 -1.27
CA VAL A 330 29.11 7.40 0.11
C VAL A 330 28.13 6.73 1.07
N ALA A 331 26.82 6.97 0.93
CA ALA A 331 25.81 6.35 1.78
C ALA A 331 25.86 4.81 1.72
N ARG A 332 26.07 4.25 0.53
CA ARG A 332 26.19 2.81 0.30
C ARG A 332 27.42 2.23 1.00
N ARG A 333 28.57 2.91 0.93
CA ARG A 333 29.85 2.42 1.49
C ARG A 333 30.04 2.70 2.97
N SER A 334 29.47 3.78 3.49
CA SER A 334 29.59 4.17 4.91
C SER A 334 28.43 3.67 5.77
N GLY A 335 27.32 3.26 5.14
CA GLY A 335 26.11 2.87 5.85
C GLY A 335 25.46 4.03 6.61
N VAL A 336 25.73 5.29 6.25
CA VAL A 336 25.03 6.47 6.77
C VAL A 336 23.83 6.85 5.90
N THR A 337 22.94 7.69 6.43
CA THR A 337 21.80 8.19 5.65
C THR A 337 22.27 8.98 4.43
N ARG A 338 21.47 8.97 3.35
CA ARG A 338 21.77 9.75 2.14
C ARG A 338 21.88 11.25 2.41
N GLY A 339 21.12 11.77 3.38
CA GLY A 339 21.22 13.17 3.83
C GLY A 339 22.60 13.47 4.40
N ALA A 340 23.04 12.65 5.37
CA ALA A 340 24.37 12.79 5.98
C ALA A 340 25.51 12.61 4.94
N ALA A 341 25.36 11.65 4.01
CA ALA A 341 26.30 11.46 2.92
C ALA A 341 26.35 12.64 1.95
N TYR A 342 25.20 13.24 1.62
CA TYR A 342 25.12 14.42 0.77
C TYR A 342 25.73 15.65 1.44
N GLU A 343 25.47 15.85 2.72
CA GLU A 343 26.12 16.90 3.51
C GLU A 343 27.63 16.74 3.52
N ALA A 344 28.15 15.51 3.68
CA ALA A 344 29.57 15.23 3.60
C ALA A 344 30.17 15.55 2.22
N VAL A 345 29.51 15.13 1.14
CA VAL A 345 29.92 15.46 -0.24
C VAL A 345 29.97 16.96 -0.47
N MET A 346 28.96 17.71 0.00
CA MET A 346 28.94 19.16 -0.17
C MET A 346 29.97 19.87 0.71
N ARG A 347 30.25 19.35 1.92
CA ARG A 347 31.28 19.85 2.82
C ARG A 347 32.68 19.68 2.22
N VAL A 348 32.98 18.48 1.72
CA VAL A 348 34.27 18.18 1.06
C VAL A 348 34.44 19.01 -0.21
N ARG A 349 33.40 19.13 -1.04
CA ARG A 349 33.44 19.92 -2.27
C ARG A 349 33.63 21.42 -2.03
N GLY A 350 33.10 21.95 -0.93
CA GLY A 350 33.23 23.36 -0.56
C GLY A 350 34.51 23.71 0.19
N GLY A 351 35.24 22.71 0.70
CA GLY A 351 36.50 22.88 1.43
C GLY A 351 37.77 22.50 0.63
N ALA A 352 37.62 22.07 -0.62
CA ALA A 352 38.70 21.70 -1.54
C ALA A 352 39.19 22.87 -2.39
#